data_AF-A0A4U1C1W5-F1
#
_entry.id   AF-A0A4U1C1W5-F1
#
_cell.length_a   1.000
_cell.length_b   1.000
_cell.length_c   1.000
_cell.angle_alpha   90.00
_cell.angle_beta   90.00
_cell.angle_gamma   90.00
#
_symmetry.space_group_name_H-M   'P 1'
#
loop_
_entity.id
_entity.type
_entity.pdbx_description
1 polymer ?
#
loop_
_entity_poly.entity_id
_entity_poly.type
_entity_poly.pdbx_seq_one_letter_code
_entity_poly.pdbx_strand_id
1 'polypeptide(L)'
;MPFFRSEIANFHYHQYGNGNKIMLAFHGFGMRGNQFKVLEESLGQHYKIYSFDLFFHGETELFDTSRKAVKQSINKALFAKEIIKFLRHLGIMDQKFELLSYSIGSKLALSLIS
;
A
#
# COMPACT_ATOMS: atom_id res chain seq x y z
N MET A 1 -11.54 -9.04 -1.23
CA MET A 1 -10.65 -7.87 -1.41
C MET A 1 -9.52 -8.28 -2.32
N PRO A 2 -9.00 -7.36 -3.15
CA PRO A 2 -8.10 -7.74 -4.25
C PRO A 2 -6.65 -7.98 -3.78
N PHE A 3 -5.94 -8.74 -4.61
CA PHE A 3 -4.51 -8.97 -4.46
C PHE A 3 -3.76 -8.41 -5.66
N PHE A 4 -2.58 -7.85 -5.43
CA PHE A 4 -1.65 -7.43 -6.46
C PHE A 4 -0.40 -8.32 -6.42
N ARG A 5 -0.28 -9.19 -7.43
CA ARG A 5 0.88 -10.08 -7.57
C ARG A 5 2.05 -9.32 -8.17
N SER A 6 3.16 -9.30 -7.44
CA SER A 6 4.39 -8.59 -7.77
C SER A 6 5.53 -9.58 -8.06
N GLU A 7 6.78 -9.11 -8.17
CA GLU A 7 7.96 -9.99 -8.26
C GLU A 7 8.37 -10.58 -6.90
N ILE A 8 8.01 -9.92 -5.79
CA ILE A 8 8.52 -10.25 -4.45
C ILE A 8 7.43 -10.73 -3.50
N ALA A 9 6.18 -10.35 -3.79
CA ALA A 9 5.05 -10.61 -2.91
C ALA A 9 3.74 -10.72 -3.68
N ASN A 10 2.76 -11.33 -3.02
CA ASN A 10 1.35 -11.11 -3.31
C ASN A 10 0.82 -10.09 -2.31
N PHE A 11 0.67 -8.84 -2.73
CA PHE A 11 0.20 -7.76 -1.86
C PHE A 11 -1.32 -7.83 -1.70
N HIS A 12 -1.79 -7.98 -0.48
CA HIS A 12 -3.20 -7.77 -0.19
C HIS A 12 -3.46 -6.28 0.01
N TYR A 13 -4.50 -5.78 -0.65
CA TYR A 13 -4.91 -4.40 -0.52
C TYR A 13 -6.42 -4.28 -0.47
N HIS A 14 -6.86 -3.17 0.07
CA HIS A 14 -8.25 -2.81 0.20
C HIS A 14 -8.52 -1.54 -0.60
N GLN A 15 -9.74 -1.41 -1.09
CA GLN A 15 -10.20 -0.25 -1.83
C GLN A 15 -11.48 0.28 -1.19
N TYR A 16 -11.54 1.59 -1.00
CA TYR A 16 -12.71 2.31 -0.50
C TYR A 16 -12.97 3.57 -1.31
N GLY A 17 -14.20 4.07 -1.24
CA GLY A 17 -14.57 5.33 -1.87
C GLY A 17 -14.69 5.27 -3.38
N ASN A 18 -15.33 6.32 -3.92
CA ASN A 18 -15.66 6.46 -5.33
C ASN A 18 -15.19 7.81 -5.90
N GLY A 19 -14.44 8.60 -5.13
CA GLY A 19 -13.92 9.87 -5.60
C GLY A 19 -12.78 9.72 -6.61
N ASN A 20 -12.46 10.82 -7.29
CA ASN A 20 -11.49 10.84 -8.38
C ASN A 20 -10.05 11.09 -7.94
N LYS A 21 -9.81 11.47 -6.68
CA LYS A 21 -8.45 11.61 -6.14
C LYS A 21 -7.95 10.26 -5.64
N ILE A 22 -6.67 9.98 -5.80
CA ILE A 22 -6.08 8.74 -5.30
C ILE A 22 -5.46 9.00 -3.93
N MET A 23 -5.72 8.10 -2.96
CA MET A 23 -5.04 8.09 -1.67
C MET A 23 -4.42 6.72 -1.42
N LEU A 24 -3.13 6.68 -1.12
CA LEU A 24 -2.45 5.47 -0.67
C LEU A 24 -2.28 5.52 0.85
N ALA A 25 -2.73 4.47 1.55
CA ALA A 25 -2.78 4.43 3.01
C ALA A 25 -1.95 3.27 3.60
N PHE A 26 -1.08 3.58 4.58
CA PHE A 26 -0.14 2.63 5.17
C PHE A 26 -0.28 2.58 6.70
N HIS A 27 -0.64 1.40 7.24
CA HIS A 27 -0.93 1.21 8.65
C HIS A 27 0.33 1.11 9.53
N GLY A 28 0.14 1.16 10.85
CA GLY A 28 1.20 0.97 11.84
C GLY A 28 1.48 -0.50 12.19
N PHE A 29 2.39 -0.76 13.12
CA PHE A 29 2.74 -2.12 13.54
C PHE A 29 1.56 -2.82 14.22
N GLY A 30 1.34 -4.11 13.93
CA GLY A 30 0.26 -4.90 14.51
C GLY A 30 -1.14 -4.57 13.97
N MET A 31 -1.23 -3.72 12.95
CA MET A 31 -2.48 -3.32 12.31
C MET A 31 -2.67 -4.06 10.97
N ARG A 32 -3.83 -3.84 10.33
CA ARG A 32 -4.17 -4.34 9.00
C ARG A 32 -4.55 -3.18 8.08
N GLY A 33 -4.52 -3.40 6.77
CA GLY A 33 -4.92 -2.42 5.76
C GLY A 33 -6.36 -1.96 5.94
N ASN A 34 -7.25 -2.81 6.47
CA ASN A 34 -8.66 -2.46 6.64
C ASN A 34 -8.98 -1.37 7.66
N GLN A 35 -8.02 -0.94 8.49
CA GLN A 35 -8.28 0.06 9.52
C GLN A 35 -8.68 1.43 8.95
N PHE A 36 -8.29 1.74 7.72
CA PHE A 36 -8.65 3.01 7.08
C PHE A 36 -10.08 3.03 6.52
N LYS A 37 -10.82 1.91 6.55
CA LYS A 37 -12.20 1.87 6.06
C LYS A 37 -13.11 2.88 6.75
N VAL A 38 -12.88 3.18 8.02
CA VAL A 38 -13.64 4.18 8.78
C VAL A 38 -13.60 5.58 8.14
N LEU A 39 -12.59 5.88 7.33
CA LEU A 39 -12.45 7.15 6.63
C LEU A 39 -13.27 7.23 5.34
N GLU A 40 -13.86 6.13 4.89
CA GLU A 40 -14.69 6.12 3.67
C GLU A 40 -15.89 7.05 3.79
N GLU A 41 -16.51 7.13 4.97
CA GLU A 41 -17.68 7.98 5.21
C GLU A 41 -17.36 9.46 5.01
N SER A 42 -16.19 9.92 5.47
CA SER A 42 -15.79 11.33 5.42
C SER A 42 -14.98 11.69 4.16
N LEU A 43 -14.21 10.76 3.61
CA LEU A 43 -13.27 11.04 2.51
C LEU A 43 -13.64 10.33 1.20
N GLY A 44 -14.48 9.29 1.23
CA GLY A 44 -14.74 8.41 0.09
C GLY A 44 -15.43 9.08 -1.10
N GLN A 45 -16.10 10.22 -0.90
CA GLN A 45 -16.66 11.03 -1.99
C GLN A 45 -15.58 11.78 -2.78
N HIS A 46 -14.44 12.08 -2.15
CA HIS A 46 -13.34 12.81 -2.76
C HIS A 46 -12.22 11.87 -3.23
N TYR A 47 -12.02 10.77 -2.50
CA TYR A 47 -10.92 9.85 -2.72
C TYR A 47 -11.40 8.44 -3.09
N LYS A 48 -10.64 7.80 -3.98
CA LYS A 48 -10.49 6.35 -4.03
C LYS A 48 -9.25 5.99 -3.20
N ILE A 49 -9.48 5.32 -2.08
CA ILE A 49 -8.47 5.00 -1.08
C ILE A 49 -7.98 3.58 -1.30
N TYR A 50 -6.68 3.40 -1.52
CA TYR A 50 -6.01 2.10 -1.53
C TYR A 50 -5.17 1.95 -0.27
N SER A 51 -5.51 0.98 0.56
CA SER A 51 -4.74 0.66 1.78
C SER A 51 -4.18 -0.75 1.70
N PHE A 52 -2.97 -0.96 2.18
CA PHE A 52 -2.27 -2.23 2.03
C PHE A 52 -2.14 -2.94 3.37
N ASP A 53 -2.25 -4.27 3.36
CA ASP A 53 -1.60 -5.05 4.41
C ASP A 53 -0.09 -4.98 4.18
N LEU A 54 0.65 -4.42 5.13
CA LEU A 54 2.10 -4.33 5.03
C LEU A 54 2.75 -5.71 5.14
N PHE A 55 4.03 -5.82 4.75
CA PHE A 55 4.78 -7.07 4.88
C PHE A 55 4.61 -7.69 6.28
N PHE A 56 4.38 -9.01 6.32
CA PHE A 56 4.10 -9.79 7.53
C PHE A 56 2.82 -9.45 8.30
N HIS A 57 1.91 -8.69 7.70
CA HIS A 57 0.61 -8.39 8.27
C HIS A 57 -0.51 -8.84 7.33
N GLY A 58 -1.66 -9.15 7.91
CA GLY A 58 -2.87 -9.55 7.19
C GLY A 58 -2.61 -10.66 6.18
N GLU A 59 -2.91 -10.40 4.91
CA GLU A 59 -2.85 -11.40 3.84
C GLU A 59 -1.74 -11.12 2.80
N THR A 60 -0.83 -10.17 3.07
CA THR A 60 0.34 -9.95 2.20
C THR A 60 1.39 -11.04 2.40
N GLU A 61 1.70 -11.77 1.34
CA GLU A 61 2.63 -12.91 1.37
C GLU A 61 3.90 -12.64 0.55
N LEU A 62 5.06 -12.75 1.18
CA LEU A 62 6.35 -12.73 0.48
C LEU A 62 6.63 -14.10 -0.15
N PHE A 63 7.12 -14.12 -1.39
CA PHE A 63 7.49 -15.38 -2.06
C PHE A 63 8.78 -15.99 -1.51
N ASP A 64 9.67 -15.16 -0.97
CA ASP A 64 10.90 -15.59 -0.29
C ASP A 64 10.99 -14.93 1.09
N THR A 65 10.93 -15.75 2.14
CA THR A 65 10.98 -15.31 3.55
C THR A 65 12.38 -15.43 4.17
N SER A 66 13.41 -15.76 3.38
CA SER A 66 14.79 -15.76 3.87
C SER A 66 15.19 -14.38 4.37
N ARG A 67 16.05 -14.30 5.41
CA ARG A 67 16.47 -13.01 6.00
C ARG A 67 17.01 -12.02 4.96
N LYS A 68 17.70 -12.53 3.94
CA LYS A 68 18.24 -11.73 2.83
C LYS A 68 17.13 -11.15 1.97
N ALA A 69 16.19 -11.98 1.51
CA ALA A 69 15.06 -11.54 0.69
C ALA A 69 14.12 -10.61 1.44
N VAL A 70 13.88 -10.85 2.72
CA VAL A 70 13.08 -9.95 3.59
C VAL A 70 13.72 -8.57 3.68
N LYS A 71 15.03 -8.50 3.98
CA LYS A 71 15.73 -7.21 4.05
C LYS A 71 15.72 -6.46 2.72
N GLN A 72 15.79 -7.19 1.60
CA GLN A 72 15.65 -6.62 0.27
C GLN A 72 14.21 -6.15 0.01
N SER A 73 13.19 -6.93 0.33
CA SER A 73 11.78 -6.60 0.12
C SER A 73 11.32 -5.38 0.90
N ILE A 74 11.87 -5.17 2.10
CA ILE A 74 11.62 -3.98 2.94
C ILE A 74 12.50 -2.78 2.52
N ASN A 75 13.39 -2.94 1.52
CA ASN A 75 14.19 -1.83 1.00
C ASN A 75 13.26 -0.75 0.39
N LYS A 76 13.49 0.51 0.77
CA LYS A 76 12.76 1.69 0.28
C LYS A 76 12.62 1.74 -1.24
N ALA A 77 13.71 1.54 -1.97
CA ALA A 77 13.71 1.62 -3.43
C ALA A 77 12.90 0.48 -4.08
N LEU A 78 12.97 -0.72 -3.49
CA LEU A 78 12.20 -1.85 -3.97
C LEU A 78 10.71 -1.65 -3.66
N PHE A 79 10.36 -1.22 -2.45
CA PHE A 79 8.98 -0.90 -2.10
C PHE A 79 8.38 0.16 -3.03
N ALA A 80 9.11 1.26 -3.29
CA ALA A 80 8.67 2.29 -4.23
C ALA A 80 8.46 1.73 -5.65
N LYS A 81 9.37 0.86 -6.12
CA LYS A 81 9.21 0.17 -7.41
C LYS A 81 7.95 -0.70 -7.45
N GLU A 82 7.63 -1.40 -6.37
CA GLU A 82 6.41 -2.22 -6.30
C GLU A 82 5.13 -1.36 -6.29
N ILE A 83 5.13 -0.22 -5.59
CA ILE A 83 4.02 0.75 -5.65
C ILE A 83 3.84 1.32 -7.07
N ILE A 84 4.93 1.64 -7.78
CA ILE A 84 4.84 2.09 -9.18
C ILE A 84 4.19 1.01 -10.06
N LYS A 85 4.57 -0.26 -9.89
CA LYS A 85 3.95 -1.37 -10.63
C LYS A 85 2.46 -1.52 -10.27
N PHE A 86 2.10 -1.34 -9.01
CA PHE A 86 0.72 -1.34 -8.56
C PHE A 86 -0.11 -0.22 -9.23
N LEU A 87 0.41 1.02 -9.26
CA LEU A 87 -0.26 2.14 -9.92
C LEU A 87 -0.43 1.90 -11.43
N ARG A 88 0.56 1.30 -12.09
CA ARG A 88 0.46 0.88 -13.50
C ARG A 88 -0.59 -0.21 -13.70
N HIS A 89 -0.64 -1.22 -12.83
CA HIS A 89 -1.62 -2.29 -12.86
C HIS A 89 -3.05 -1.75 -12.77
N LEU A 90 -3.27 -0.71 -11.96
CA LEU A 90 -4.55 -0.03 -11.83
C LEU A 90 -4.85 0.97 -12.97
N GLY A 91 -3.90 1.24 -13.87
CA GLY A 91 -4.05 2.23 -14.94
C GLY A 91 -4.09 3.68 -14.44
N ILE A 92 -3.49 3.97 -13.28
CA ILE A 92 -3.53 5.30 -12.63
C ILE A 92 -2.13 5.92 -12.43
N MET A 93 -1.14 5.44 -13.19
CA MET A 93 0.25 5.88 -13.06
C MET A 93 0.45 7.39 -13.24
N ASP A 94 -0.34 8.01 -14.13
CA ASP A 94 -0.24 9.45 -14.43
C ASP A 94 -1.05 10.33 -13.46
N GLN A 95 -1.74 9.72 -12.49
CA GLN A 95 -2.51 10.46 -11.50
C GLN A 95 -1.64 10.83 -10.31
N LYS A 96 -1.85 12.06 -9.80
CA LYS A 96 -1.34 12.42 -8.48
C LYS A 96 -2.06 11.60 -7.42
N PHE A 97 -1.31 11.11 -6.45
CA PHE A 97 -1.85 10.46 -5.27
C PHE A 97 -1.42 11.22 -4.02
N GLU A 98 -2.26 11.14 -3.00
CA GLU A 98 -1.97 11.63 -1.66
C GLU A 98 -1.60 10.46 -0.74
N LEU A 99 -0.84 10.75 0.32
CA LEU A 99 -0.33 9.73 1.23
C LEU A 99 -0.97 9.90 2.60
N LEU A 100 -1.56 8.81 3.10
CA LEU A 100 -1.98 8.68 4.48
C LEU A 100 -1.12 7.60 5.14
N SER A 101 -0.63 7.87 6.36
CA SER A 101 0.14 6.85 7.07
C SER A 101 0.04 7.02 8.57
N TYR A 102 0.27 5.93 9.29
CA TYR A 102 0.31 5.92 10.74
C TYR A 102 1.56 5.23 11.26
N SER A 103 2.28 5.89 12.17
CA SER A 103 3.44 5.35 12.89
C SER A 103 4.50 4.74 11.95
N ILE A 104 4.81 3.44 12.04
CA ILE A 104 5.83 2.81 11.19
C ILE A 104 5.46 2.81 9.69
N GLY A 105 4.17 2.87 9.35
CA GLY A 105 3.71 3.04 7.97
C GLY A 105 4.25 4.31 7.32
N SER A 106 4.57 5.34 8.11
CA SER A 106 5.16 6.58 7.60
C SER A 106 6.56 6.39 7.01
N LYS A 107 7.32 5.37 7.45
CA LYS A 107 8.62 5.05 6.83
C LYS A 107 8.46 4.56 5.40
N LEU A 108 7.39 3.80 5.13
CA LEU A 108 7.06 3.31 3.80
C LEU A 108 6.46 4.43 2.95
N ALA A 109 5.54 5.22 3.49
CA ALA A 109 5.01 6.39 2.78
C ALA A 109 6.12 7.37 2.37
N LEU A 110 7.09 7.65 3.26
CA LEU A 110 8.23 8.52 2.97
C LEU A 110 9.09 7.97 1.82
N SER A 111 9.23 6.65 1.68
CA SER A 111 10.01 6.05 0.59
C SER A 111 9.44 6.31 -0.81
N LEU A 112 8.21 6.80 -0.90
CA LEU A 112 7.55 7.14 -2.17
C LEU A 112 7.82 8.59 -2.62
N ILE A 113 8.41 9.41 -1.75
CA ILE A 113 8.66 10.84 -2.00
C ILE A 113 10.11 11.25 -1.75
N SER A 114 10.97 10.31 -1.33
CA SER A 114 12.40 10.50 -1.04
C SER A 114 13.26 9.85 -2.10
#